data_AF-A0AA87F8P8-F1
#
_entry.id   AF-A0AA87F8P8-F1
#
_cell.length_a   1.000
_cell.length_b   1.000
_cell.length_c   1.000
_cell.angle_alpha   90.00
_cell.angle_beta   90.00
_cell.angle_gamma   90.00
#
_symmetry.space_group_name_H-M   'P 1'
#
loop_
_entity.id
_entity.type
_entity.pdbx_description
1 polymer ?
#
loop_
_entity_poly.entity_id
_entity_poly.type
_entity_poly.pdbx_seq_one_letter_code
_entity_poly.pdbx_strand_id
1 'polypeptide(L)'
;MRLACLQEIYARFINFNVCKWLTSHVAIKTSKLKQAYKICFSDAVYACRKFLRNKLTSFQLETYIAKHLSIIRPNRTFQRKIKSKAPVSFTYRVT
;
A
#
# COMPACT_ATOMS: atom_id res chain seq x y z
N MET A 1 10.84 26.75 6.01
CA MET A 1 11.23 25.32 5.97
C MET A 1 10.33 24.40 6.82
N ARG A 2 10.04 24.70 8.09
CA ARG A 2 9.21 23.85 8.98
C ARG A 2 7.80 23.53 8.44
N LEU A 3 7.11 24.50 7.85
CA LEU A 3 5.75 24.31 7.33
C LEU A 3 5.69 23.32 6.16
N ALA A 4 6.67 23.38 5.25
CA ALA A 4 6.74 22.47 4.10
C ALA A 4 6.98 21.01 4.53
N CYS A 5 7.83 20.79 5.55
CA CYS A 5 8.06 19.46 6.11
C CYS A 5 6.78 18.88 6.73
N LEU A 6 6.04 19.69 7.49
CA LEU A 6 4.77 19.25 8.09
C LEU A 6 3.73 18.91 7.02
N GLN A 7 3.58 19.76 6.00
CA GLN A 7 2.70 19.51 4.87
C GLN A 7 3.03 18.19 4.16
N GLU A 8 4.31 17.89 3.94
CA GLU A 8 4.73 16.63 3.34
C GLU A 8 4.36 15.41 4.21
N ILE A 9 4.59 15.50 5.53
CA ILE A 9 4.24 14.43 6.47
C ILE A 9 2.74 14.19 6.48
N TYR A 10 1.93 15.26 6.58
CA TYR A 10 0.47 15.15 6.54
C TYR A 10 -0.02 14.61 5.20
N ALA A 11 0.54 15.04 4.07
CA ALA A 11 0.19 14.54 2.76
C ALA A 11 0.46 13.03 2.63
N ARG A 12 1.63 12.56 3.12
CA ARG A 12 1.97 11.13 3.14
C ARG A 12 1.02 10.33 4.04
N PHE A 13 0.66 10.88 5.20
CA PHE A 13 -0.25 10.24 6.14
C PHE A 13 -1.67 10.12 5.58
N ILE A 14 -2.22 11.21 5.03
CA ILE A 14 -3.53 11.23 4.36
C ILE A 14 -3.54 10.23 3.20
N ASN A 15 -2.52 10.26 2.33
CA ASN A 15 -2.44 9.34 1.19
C ASN A 15 -2.41 7.87 1.64
N PHE A 16 -1.64 7.54 2.70
CA PHE A 16 -1.60 6.20 3.24
C PHE A 16 -2.98 5.75 3.76
N ASN A 17 -3.65 6.61 4.53
CA ASN A 17 -4.97 6.31 5.09
C ASN A 17 -6.03 6.15 4.00
N VAL A 18 -6.04 7.02 3.00
CA VAL A 18 -6.96 6.92 1.84
C VAL A 18 -6.73 5.63 1.07
N CYS A 19 -5.48 5.29 0.74
CA CYS A 19 -5.16 4.03 0.06
C CYS A 19 -5.61 2.83 0.89
N LYS A 20 -5.39 2.88 2.21
CA LYS A 20 -5.78 1.79 3.12
C LYS A 20 -7.30 1.63 3.22
N TRP A 21 -8.02 2.74 3.29
CA TRP A 21 -9.48 2.76 3.26
C TRP A 21 -10.01 2.17 1.95
N LEU A 22 -9.53 2.64 0.79
CA LEU A 22 -9.88 2.09 -0.52
C LEU A 22 -9.62 0.58 -0.63
N THR A 23 -8.47 0.10 -0.13
CA THR A 23 -8.17 -1.33 -0.17
C THR A 23 -9.08 -2.17 0.70
N SER A 24 -9.68 -1.60 1.74
CA SER A 24 -10.59 -2.33 2.64
C SER A 24 -11.92 -2.68 1.99
N HIS A 25 -12.33 -1.92 0.97
CA HIS A 25 -13.54 -2.20 0.18
C HIS A 25 -13.37 -3.38 -0.79
N VAL A 26 -12.13 -3.76 -1.11
CA VAL A 26 -11.87 -4.85 -2.05
C VAL A 26 -12.04 -6.19 -1.33
N ALA A 27 -13.10 -6.91 -1.68
CA ALA A 27 -13.35 -8.25 -1.16
C ALA A 27 -12.26 -9.24 -1.64
N ILE A 28 -11.48 -9.76 -0.70
CA ILE A 28 -10.52 -10.83 -0.97
C ILE A 28 -11.30 -12.15 -0.99
N LYS A 29 -11.53 -12.68 -2.20
CA LYS A 29 -12.15 -14.00 -2.35
C LYS A 29 -11.20 -15.07 -1.81
N THR A 30 -11.55 -15.68 -0.68
CA THR A 30 -10.87 -16.88 -0.20
C THR A 30 -11.32 -18.05 -1.07
N SER A 31 -10.41 -18.56 -1.90
CA SER A 31 -10.69 -19.79 -2.64
C SER A 31 -10.83 -20.97 -1.66
N LYS A 32 -11.70 -21.94 -1.98
CA LYS A 32 -11.85 -23.20 -1.23
C LYS A 32 -10.52 -23.96 -1.07
N LEU A 33 -9.56 -23.74 -1.98
CA LEU A 33 -8.19 -24.23 -1.85
C LEU A 33 -7.40 -23.36 -0.87
N LYS A 34 -7.39 -23.73 0.42
CA LYS A 34 -6.39 -23.60 1.53
C LYS A 34 -5.39 -22.42 1.63
N GLN A 35 -5.25 -21.53 0.65
CA GLN A 35 -4.25 -20.47 0.62
C GLN A 35 -4.91 -19.14 0.93
N ALA A 36 -4.44 -18.49 2.00
CA ALA A 36 -4.82 -17.13 2.31
C ALA A 36 -4.09 -16.16 1.36
N TYR A 37 -4.80 -15.14 0.89
CA TYR A 37 -4.25 -14.10 0.03
C TYR A 37 -4.12 -12.79 0.81
N LYS A 38 -3.11 -12.00 0.47
CA LYS A 38 -2.94 -10.62 0.94
C LYS A 38 -2.84 -9.68 -0.24
N ILE A 39 -3.30 -8.46 -0.04
CA ILE A 39 -3.14 -7.39 -1.03
C ILE A 39 -1.66 -6.98 -1.10
N CYS A 40 -1.11 -6.85 -2.32
CA CYS A 40 0.15 -6.16 -2.51
C CYS A 40 -0.06 -4.66 -2.32
N PHE A 41 0.40 -4.12 -1.19
CA PHE A 41 0.13 -2.73 -0.85
C PHE A 41 0.76 -1.73 -1.85
N SER A 42 1.94 -2.06 -2.40
CA SER A 42 2.58 -1.23 -3.43
C SER A 42 1.73 -1.10 -4.69
N ASP A 43 1.16 -2.21 -5.16
CA ASP A 43 0.27 -2.22 -6.33
C ASP A 43 -1.04 -1.50 -6.04
N ALA A 44 -1.58 -1.67 -4.83
CA ALA A 44 -2.77 -0.97 -4.39
C ALA A 44 -2.57 0.55 -4.36
N VAL A 45 -1.44 1.05 -3.83
CA VAL A 45 -1.11 2.49 -3.84
C VAL A 45 -0.97 3.02 -5.27
N TYR A 46 -0.38 2.23 -6.17
CA TYR A 46 -0.30 2.60 -7.58
C TYR A 46 -1.68 2.70 -8.24
N ALA A 47 -2.57 1.75 -7.95
CA ALA A 47 -3.94 1.77 -8.44
C ALA A 47 -4.74 2.96 -7.86
N CYS A 48 -4.64 3.21 -6.55
CA CYS A 48 -5.25 4.37 -5.88
C CYS A 48 -4.75 5.69 -6.49
N ARG A 49 -3.46 5.80 -6.80
CA ARG A 49 -2.91 6.98 -7.49
C ARG A 49 -3.55 7.20 -8.86
N LYS A 50 -3.79 6.14 -9.63
CA LYS A 50 -4.46 6.26 -10.94
C LYS A 50 -5.94 6.63 -10.77
N PHE A 51 -6.61 6.05 -9.78
CA PHE A 51 -7.99 6.39 -9.43
C PHE A 51 -8.14 7.87 -9.06
N LEU A 52 -7.30 8.38 -8.15
CA LEU A 52 -7.28 9.80 -7.76
C LEU A 52 -6.93 10.76 -8.91
N ARG A 53 -6.29 10.26 -9.97
CA ARG A 53 -6.00 11.01 -11.21
C ARG A 53 -7.09 10.87 -12.27
N ASN A 54 -8.26 10.32 -11.91
CA ASN A 54 -9.38 10.03 -12.81
C ASN A 54 -9.01 9.17 -14.01
N LYS A 55 -7.98 8.31 -13.88
CA LYS A 55 -7.55 7.37 -14.94
C LYS A 55 -8.18 5.98 -14.80
N LEU A 56 -8.76 5.68 -13.64
CA LEU A 56 -9.46 4.43 -13.36
C LEU A 56 -10.83 4.75 -12.76
N THR A 57 -11.84 3.98 -13.14
CA THR A 57 -13.14 3.97 -12.43
C THR A 57 -13.05 3.16 -11.14
N SER A 58 -14.03 3.31 -10.24
CA SER A 58 -14.08 2.54 -8.98
C SER A 58 -14.11 1.03 -9.23
N PHE A 59 -14.89 0.56 -10.21
CA PHE A 59 -14.91 -0.87 -10.57
C PHE A 59 -13.55 -1.36 -11.12
N GLN A 60 -12.87 -0.54 -11.94
CA GLN A 60 -11.55 -0.86 -12.45
C GLN A 60 -10.49 -0.91 -11.34
N LEU A 61 -10.63 -0.09 -10.30
CA LEU A 61 -9.75 -0.09 -9.14
C LEU A 61 -9.86 -1.42 -8.37
N GLU A 62 -11.08 -1.83 -8.04
CA GLU A 62 -11.34 -3.07 -7.29
C GLU A 62 -10.86 -4.30 -8.06
N THR A 63 -11.15 -4.36 -9.36
CA THR A 63 -10.69 -5.46 -10.23
C THR A 63 -9.17 -5.49 -10.39
N TYR A 64 -8.51 -4.33 -10.47
CA TYR A 64 -7.05 -4.25 -10.51
C TYR A 64 -6.44 -4.79 -9.21
N ILE A 65 -6.95 -4.37 -8.05
CA ILE A 65 -6.43 -4.80 -6.74
C ILE A 65 -6.68 -6.31 -6.54
N ALA A 66 -7.87 -6.80 -6.89
CA ALA A 66 -8.20 -8.22 -6.80
C ALA A 66 -7.31 -9.11 -7.69
N LYS A 67 -6.82 -8.58 -8.82
CA LYS A 67 -5.88 -9.28 -9.71
C LYS A 67 -4.46 -9.35 -9.14
N HIS A 68 -4.05 -8.37 -8.34
CA HIS A 68 -2.68 -8.24 -7.80
C HIS A 68 -2.58 -8.70 -6.34
N LEU A 69 -3.16 -9.88 -6.05
CA LEU A 69 -3.05 -10.51 -4.74
C LEU A 69 -1.78 -11.36 -4.64
N SER A 70 -1.14 -11.30 -3.48
CA SER A 70 0.00 -12.13 -3.12
C SER A 70 -0.44 -13.26 -2.20
N ILE A 71 0.05 -14.47 -2.45
CA ILE A 71 -0.21 -15.62 -1.57
C ILE A 71 0.51 -15.42 -0.22
N ILE A 72 -0.23 -15.59 0.87
CA ILE A 72 0.34 -15.75 2.20
C ILE A 72 0.83 -17.19 2.29
N ARG A 73 2.10 -17.38 2.66
CA ARG A 73 2.68 -18.71 2.88
C ARG A 73 2.65 -19.00 4.39
N PRO A 74 1.60 -19.66 4.91
CA PRO A 74 1.62 -20.13 6.28
C PRO A 74 2.76 -21.15 6.45
N ASN A 75 3.33 -21.27 7.64
CA ASN A 75 4.37 -22.25 7.98
C ASN A 75 5.73 -22.04 7.29
N ARG A 76 6.26 -20.82 7.34
CA ARG A 76 7.68 -20.59 7.00
C ARG A 76 8.58 -21.21 8.07
N THR A 77 9.38 -22.22 7.69
CA THR A 77 10.40 -22.84 8.56
C THR A 77 11.37 -21.81 9.14
N PHE A 78 11.73 -20.80 8.34
CA PHE A 78 12.50 -19.65 8.79
C PHE A 78 11.66 -18.38 8.65
N GLN A 79 11.27 -17.82 9.80
CA GLN A 79 10.61 -16.51 9.80
C GLN A 79 11.63 -15.43 9.42
N ARG A 80 11.19 -14.48 8.61
CA ARG A 80 12.01 -13.31 8.26
C ARG A 80 12.17 -12.43 9.50
N LYS A 81 13.41 -12.28 9.98
CA LYS A 81 13.74 -11.28 11.01
C LYS A 81 13.59 -9.88 10.40
N ILE A 82 12.47 -9.22 10.68
CA ILE A 82 12.24 -7.83 10.27
C ILE A 82 13.05 -6.95 11.21
N LYS A 83 14.19 -6.45 10.75
CA LYS A 83 14.95 -5.42 11.47
C LYS A 83 14.25 -4.07 11.27
N SER A 84 14.03 -3.32 12.35
CA SER A 84 13.68 -1.91 12.23
C SER A 84 14.81 -1.20 11.47
N LYS A 85 14.47 -0.48 10.41
CA LYS A 85 15.44 0.41 9.78
C LYS A 85 15.53 1.67 10.64
N ALA A 86 16.75 2.08 10.97
CA ALA A 86 16.97 3.39 11.54
C ALA A 86 16.48 4.46 10.54
N PRO A 87 15.89 5.57 11.01
CA PRO A 87 15.54 6.68 10.14
C PRO A 87 16.81 7.20 9.46
N VAL A 88 16.80 7.24 8.13
CA VAL A 88 17.87 7.88 7.36
C VAL A 88 17.57 9.37 7.34
N SER A 89 18.49 10.20 7.84
CA SER A 89 18.34 11.65 7.76
C SER A 89 18.35 12.08 6.29
N PHE A 90 17.25 12.67 5.84
CA PHE A 90 17.21 13.32 4.54
C PHE A 90 17.84 14.71 4.69
N THR A 91 19.17 14.77 4.61
CA THR A 91 19.88 16.06 4.52
C THR A 91 19.66 16.64 3.13
N TYR A 92 18.64 17.47 2.99
CA TYR A 92 18.52 18.33 1.82
C TYR A 92 19.77 19.24 1.80
N ARG A 93 20.55 19.19 0.71
CA ARG A 93 21.60 20.20 0.51
C ARG A 93 20.89 21.47 0.07
N VAL A 94 20.91 22.49 0.92
CA VAL A 94 20.61 23.86 0.52
C VAL A 94 21.90 24.43 -0.02
N THR A 95 22.05 24.45 -1.35
CA THR A 95 22.98 25.35 -2.04
C THR A 95 22.23 26.59 -2.43
#